data_AF-A0AAN6MCI0-F1
#
_entry.id   AF-A0AAN6MCI0-F1
#
_cell.length_a   1.000
_cell.length_b   1.000
_cell.length_c   1.000
_cell.angle_alpha   90.00
_cell.angle_beta   90.00
_cell.angle_gamma   90.00
#
_symmetry.space_group_name_H-M   'P 1'
#
loop_
_entity.id
_entity.type
_entity.pdbx_description
1 polymer ?
#
loop_
_entity_poly.entity_id
_entity_poly.type
_entity_poly.pdbx_seq_one_letter_code
_entity_poly.pdbx_strand_id
1 'polypeptide(L)' 'TTEILGCYVLRDRALAAAKEALKEARLEYAQYDEREEEPEAEWPFGEDVVVHAVAQTGENYTVAVKTVPGAHKIHGKAH' A
#
# COMPACT_ATOMS: atom_id res chain seq x y z
N THR A 1 -10.53 3.41 -12.64
CA THR A 1 -10.54 4.73 -11.94
C THR A 1 -9.56 4.65 -10.79
N THR A 2 -8.99 5.77 -10.33
CA THR A 2 -8.10 5.77 -9.17
C THR A 2 -8.71 6.68 -8.11
N GLU A 3 -8.87 6.16 -6.90
CA GLU A 3 -9.49 6.87 -5.77
C GLU A 3 -8.49 7.03 -4.64
N ILE A 4 -8.58 8.14 -3.90
CA ILE A 4 -7.71 8.42 -2.75
C ILE A 4 -8.48 8.03 -1.49
N LEU A 5 -8.05 6.96 -0.83
CA LEU A 5 -8.69 6.43 0.37
C LEU A 5 -8.31 7.19 1.65
N GLY A 6 -7.19 7.93 1.63
CA GLY A 6 -6.75 8.73 2.78
C GLY A 6 -5.42 9.45 2.56
N CYS A 7 -5.13 10.39 3.44
CA CYS A 7 -3.85 11.08 3.51
C CYS A 7 -3.32 10.99 4.94
N TYR A 8 -2.09 10.49 5.09
CA TYR A 8 -1.48 10.24 6.40
C TYR A 8 -0.12 10.92 6.47
N VAL A 9 0.20 11.47 7.64
CA VAL A 9 1.49 12.11 7.89
C VAL A 9 2.61 11.08 8.06
N LEU A 10 2.29 9.95 8.71
CA LEU A 10 3.25 8.87 8.98
C LEU A 10 3.08 7.74 7.98
N ARG A 11 4.20 7.24 7.43
CA ARG A 11 4.21 6.12 6.48
C ARG A 11 3.61 4.85 7.09
N ASP A 12 3.93 4.54 8.34
CA ASP A 12 3.33 3.40 9.07
C ASP A 12 1.81 3.45 9.12
N ARG A 13 1.22 4.64 9.36
CA ARG A 13 -0.24 4.78 9.34
C ARG A 13 -0.83 4.62 7.95
N ALA A 14 -0.14 5.11 6.92
CA ALA A 14 -0.55 4.90 5.54
C ALA A 14 -0.50 3.42 5.15
N LEU A 15 0.54 2.69 5.58
CA LEU A 15 0.68 1.26 5.33
C LEU A 15 -0.41 0.45 6.06
N ALA A 16 -0.66 0.74 7.34
CA ALA A 16 -1.73 0.09 8.09
C ALA A 16 -3.10 0.32 7.43
N ALA A 17 -3.41 1.57 7.06
CA ALA A 17 -4.65 1.88 6.37
C ALA A 17 -4.75 1.20 4.99
N ALA A 18 -3.64 1.12 4.24
CA ALA A 18 -3.60 0.44 2.95
C ALA A 18 -3.88 -1.07 3.08
N LYS A 19 -3.37 -1.72 4.14
CA LYS A 19 -3.65 -3.13 4.44
C LYS A 19 -5.11 -3.35 4.82
N GLU A 20 -5.68 -2.43 5.61
CA GLU A 20 -7.10 -2.51 6.01
C GLU A 20 -8.07 -2.20 4.86
N ALA A 21 -7.67 -1.42 3.86
CA ALA A 21 -8.53 -0.94 2.78
C ALA A 21 -9.27 -2.04 2.01
N LEU A 22 -8.63 -3.20 1.80
CA LEU A 22 -9.21 -4.34 1.09
C LEU A 22 -9.41 -5.56 1.99
N LYS A 23 -9.17 -5.43 3.30
CA LYS A 23 -9.18 -6.55 4.24
C LYS A 23 -10.58 -7.11 4.48
N GLU A 24 -11.58 -6.24 4.55
CA GLU A 24 -12.99 -6.67 4.74
C GLU A 24 -13.47 -7.50 3.54
N ALA A 25 -13.11 -7.08 2.32
CA ALA A 25 -13.44 -7.77 1.08
C ALA A 25 -12.43 -8.88 0.71
N ARG A 26 -11.47 -9.22 1.58
CA ARG A 26 -10.39 -10.19 1.30
C ARG A 26 -10.92 -11.52 0.76
N LEU A 27 -12.03 -12.01 1.32
CA LEU A 27 -12.65 -13.29 0.94
C LEU A 27 -13.42 -13.22 -0.38
N GLU A 28 -13.71 -12.02 -0.88
CA GLU A 28 -14.39 -11.80 -2.15
C GLU A 28 -13.41 -11.84 -3.34
N TYR A 29 -12.10 -11.68 -3.07
CA TYR A 29 -11.06 -11.76 -4.08
C TYR A 29 -10.62 -13.21 -4.33
N ALA A 30 -10.34 -13.53 -5.59
CA ALA A 30 -9.77 -14.81 -5.99
C ALA A 30 -8.29 -14.93 -5.60
N GLN A 31 -7.59 -13.80 -5.62
CA GLN A 31 -6.20 -13.69 -5.19
C GLN A 31 -6.04 -12.44 -4.34
N TYR A 32 -5.31 -12.57 -3.24
CA TYR A 32 -5.04 -11.47 -2.32
C TYR A 32 -3.63 -11.62 -1.77
N ASP A 33 -2.73 -10.80 -2.26
CA ASP A 33 -1.32 -10.74 -1.88
C ASP A 33 -1.06 -9.43 -1.13
N GLU A 34 -0.38 -9.55 0.02
CA GLU A 34 0.03 -8.42 0.85
C GLU A 34 1.55 -8.33 0.83
N ARG A 35 2.09 -7.12 0.72
CA ARG A 35 3.52 -6.93 0.82
C ARG A 35 3.95 -7.15 2.28
N GLU A 36 4.74 -8.18 2.48
CA GLU A 36 5.40 -8.43 3.76
C GLU A 36 6.45 -7.35 4.03
N GLU A 37 6.71 -7.05 5.30
CA GLU A 37 7.75 -6.09 5.68
C GLU A 37 9.17 -6.61 5.40
N GLU A 38 9.31 -7.91 5.13
CA GLU A 38 10.60 -8.50 4.81
C GLU A 38 11.01 -8.16 3.37
N PRO A 39 12.21 -7.58 3.19
CA PRO A 39 12.71 -7.18 1.87
C PRO A 39 13.05 -8.38 0.96
N GLU A 40 13.03 -9.60 1.49
CA GLU A 40 13.33 -10.83 0.75
C GLU A 40 12.14 -11.39 -0.03
N ALA A 41 10.92 -10.89 0.21
CA ALA A 41 9.77 -11.28 -0.59
C ALA A 41 9.83 -10.61 -1.97
N GLU A 42 10.01 -11.43 -3.03
CA GLU A 42 9.92 -10.97 -4.42
C GLU A 42 8.52 -10.37 -4.67
N TRP A 43 8.45 -9.04 -4.71
CA TRP A 43 7.21 -8.29 -4.88
C TRP A 43 7.11 -7.71 -6.30
N PRO A 44 6.35 -8.34 -7.23
CA PRO A 44 6.34 -7.95 -8.65
C PRO A 44 5.47 -6.73 -8.96
N PHE A 45 4.65 -6.26 -8.01
CA PHE A 45 3.62 -5.24 -8.25
C PHE A 45 4.13 -3.79 -8.13
N GLY A 46 5.34 -3.59 -7.59
CA GLY A 46 5.99 -2.29 -7.46
C GLY A 46 6.20 -1.84 -6.01
N GLU A 47 7.22 -1.01 -5.79
CA GLU A 47 7.68 -0.64 -4.44
C GLU A 47 6.72 0.26 -3.65
N ASP A 48 5.77 0.92 -4.31
CA ASP A 48 4.73 1.69 -3.63
C ASP A 48 3.48 0.85 -3.34
N VAL A 49 3.35 -0.32 -3.98
CA VAL A 49 2.18 -1.20 -3.83
C VAL A 49 2.31 -2.00 -2.54
N VAL A 50 1.26 -1.94 -1.73
CA VAL A 50 1.15 -2.61 -0.43
C VAL A 50 0.26 -3.83 -0.52
N VAL A 51 -0.80 -3.76 -1.34
CA VAL A 51 -1.77 -4.86 -1.53
C VAL A 51 -2.05 -5.01 -3.02
N HIS A 52 -2.04 -6.25 -3.49
CA HIS A 52 -2.51 -6.63 -4.81
C HIS A 52 -3.61 -7.67 -4.65
N ALA A 53 -4.79 -7.39 -5.21
CA ALA A 53 -5.93 -8.28 -5.16
C ALA A 53 -6.54 -8.47 -6.55
N VAL A 54 -7.06 -9.66 -6.83
CA VAL A 54 -7.72 -9.99 -8.09
C VAL A 54 -9.12 -10.48 -7.78
N ALA A 55 -10.14 -9.85 -8.33
CA ALA A 55 -11.52 -10.27 -8.15
C ALA A 55 -11.81 -11.58 -8.90
N GLN A 56 -12.90 -12.25 -8.53
CA GLN A 56 -13.38 -13.46 -9.24
C GLN A 56 -13.65 -13.22 -10.73
N THR A 57 -13.92 -11.97 -11.11
CA THR A 57 -14.12 -11.52 -12.51
C THR A 57 -12.82 -11.36 -13.30
N GLY A 58 -11.65 -11.44 -12.63
CA GLY A 58 -10.34 -11.17 -13.22
C GLY A 58 -9.90 -9.71 -13.17
N GLU A 59 -10.67 -8.84 -12.51
CA GLU A 59 -10.30 -7.43 -12.30
C GLU A 59 -9.21 -7.28 -11.25
N ASN A 60 -8.14 -6.55 -11.57
CA ASN A 60 -7.01 -6.32 -10.67
C ASN A 60 -7.18 -5.03 -9.87
N TYR A 61 -7.02 -5.12 -8.56
CA TYR A 61 -7.07 -4.04 -7.60
C TYR A 61 -5.71 -3.90 -6.93
N THR A 62 -5.15 -2.69 -6.93
CA THR A 62 -3.87 -2.40 -6.28
C THR A 62 -4.01 -1.25 -5.31
N VAL A 63 -3.48 -1.42 -4.09
CA VAL A 63 -3.40 -0.35 -3.09
C VAL A 63 -1.95 0.08 -3.00
N ALA A 64 -1.68 1.35 -3.32
CA ALA A 64 -0.35 1.92 -3.28
C ALA A 64 -0.26 3.12 -2.32
N VAL A 65 0.84 3.19 -1.58
CA VAL A 65 1.16 4.32 -0.70
C VAL A 65 2.20 5.19 -1.40
N LYS A 66 1.76 6.31 -1.95
CA LYS A 66 2.66 7.30 -2.55
C LYS A 66 3.10 8.32 -1.51
N THR A 67 4.41 8.46 -1.34
CA THR A 67 5.00 9.55 -0.55
C THR A 67 5.47 10.66 -1.48
N VAL A 68 5.37 11.91 -1.01
CA VAL A 68 5.88 13.06 -1.77
C VAL A 68 7.42 13.00 -1.74
N PRO A 69 8.12 13.01 -2.90
CA PRO A 69 9.58 13.03 -2.91
C PRO A 69 10.06 14.31 -2.22
N GLY A 70 10.69 14.16 -1.05
CA GLY A 70 11.16 15.27 -0.21
C GLY A 70 10.67 15.25 1.24
N ALA A 71 9.67 14.43 1.60
CA ALA A 71 9.20 14.31 2.99
C ALA A 71 10.29 13.82 3.97
N HIS A 72 11.30 13.09 3.49
CA HIS A 72 12.45 12.65 4.29
C HIS A 72 13.48 13.76 4.61
N LYS A 73 13.33 14.99 4.11
CA LYS A 73 14.36 16.05 4.26
C LYS A 73 14.09 17.07 5.38
N ILE A 74 13.09 16.86 6.23
CA ILE A 74 12.72 17.83 7.30
C ILE A 74 12.89 17.28 8.71
N HIS A 75 14.06 16.74 9.05
CA HIS A 75 14.47 16.61 10.46
C HIS A 75 15.99 16.76 10.64
N GLY A 76 16.56 17.80 10.02
CA GLY A 76 17.87 18.32 10.42
C GLY A 76 17.67 19.54 11.31
N LYS A 77 17.30 19.37 12.59
CA LYS A 77 17.47 20.46 13.56
C LYS A 77 18.97 20.52 13.87
N ALA A 78 19.68 21.44 13.22
CA ALA A 78 21.01 21.84 13.66
C ALA A 78 20.84 22.65 14.95
N HIS A 79 21.42 22.17 16.05
CA HIS A 79 21.68 22.92 17.27
C HIS A 79 23.12 22.63 17.70
#